data_AF-Q5B8E5-F1
#
_entry.id   AF-Q5B8E5-F1
#
_cell.length_a   1.000
_cell.length_b   1.000
_cell.length_c   1.000
_cell.angle_alpha   90.00
_cell.angle_beta   90.00
_cell.angle_gamma   90.00
#
_symmetry.space_group_name_H-M   'P 1'
#
loop_
_entity.id
_entity.type
_entity.pdbx_description
1 polymer ?
#
loop_
_entity_poly.entity_id
_entity_poly.type
_entity_poly.pdbx_seq_one_letter_code
_entity_poly.pdbx_strand_id
1 'polypeptide(L)'
;MSIRHSQSAKSPPHTPQHHLRSNNNSFASTSSGSTYRVEEDAIIFDLGTRWLRAGFEGESEPKCVLGIGPNESRRAGDYRQWLKGTPVADDTLPQPPARPDDWTRPFELWHMDLRELDLGLVEDKIERMFREAYNKYLLTDAGSARLVLVLPSVIPHPLLSSLLTTLFNRWRIPSISLLTSAAMAATAAGLRSALVVDIGWAETVVSGIYEYREVTTKRSTRAMRSLIQETGRMFTRLLGGDSQPDTISVEFEFCEEVVSRFAWCQPSRSGYYKETAENSLADILDKTISIPSPSNPGSSDIELPFSKLEELVEKVLLAQGMADSDLDDQEKPISLLVYNTLLSLPPDVRGICMSRIVFVGGGANIAGIRSRILDEVAHLIELYGWSPVRGRLIEQQIQKLQSLKLSQSTPHPEATQSQTQITAKVEPTADTKYETADEPDQSDELDEPEVEIDPIEQKLLRTREKDAVPPVQGVLREVESLGPWAGASLVTGLKVRGLVEIEREKYLQHGLAGASRDAEHAHGHCHRDREHGIPDRRSLRAGDRSSWTLAGWG
;
A
#
# COMPACT_ATOMS: atom_id res chain seq x y z
N MET A 1 -67.92 -8.18 -79.70
CA MET A 1 -67.09 -9.08 -80.54
C MET A 1 -65.65 -8.62 -80.47
N SER A 2 -64.69 -9.49 -80.83
CA SER A 2 -63.23 -9.27 -80.76
C SER A 2 -62.64 -9.25 -79.34
N ILE A 3 -61.49 -9.86 -79.02
CA ILE A 3 -60.85 -11.16 -79.34
C ILE A 3 -59.64 -11.26 -78.39
N ARG A 4 -59.54 -12.42 -77.72
CA ARG A 4 -58.37 -13.14 -77.16
C ARG A 4 -57.04 -12.42 -76.80
N HIS A 5 -56.57 -12.80 -75.60
CA HIS A 5 -55.24 -13.39 -75.28
C HIS A 5 -54.07 -12.53 -74.79
N SER A 6 -53.72 -12.78 -73.51
CA SER A 6 -52.39 -13.11 -72.96
C SER A 6 -51.15 -12.32 -73.41
N GLN A 7 -50.48 -11.69 -72.44
CA GLN A 7 -49.29 -12.28 -71.80
C GLN A 7 -48.96 -11.58 -70.47
N SER A 8 -48.25 -12.30 -69.58
CA SER A 8 -47.84 -11.81 -68.27
C SER A 8 -46.46 -11.15 -68.32
N ALA A 9 -46.39 -9.84 -68.02
CA ALA A 9 -45.13 -9.16 -67.78
C ALA A 9 -44.69 -9.38 -66.32
N LYS A 10 -43.50 -9.96 -66.13
CA LYS A 10 -42.88 -10.12 -64.81
C LYS A 10 -42.30 -8.79 -64.35
N SER A 11 -42.77 -8.26 -63.23
CA SER A 11 -42.08 -7.18 -62.50
C SER A 11 -40.83 -7.72 -61.80
N PRO A 12 -39.75 -6.93 -61.67
CA PRO A 12 -38.57 -7.33 -60.90
C PRO A 12 -38.88 -7.31 -59.38
N PRO A 13 -38.29 -8.21 -58.58
CA PRO A 13 -38.47 -8.18 -57.12
C PRO A 13 -37.70 -7.01 -56.50
N HIS A 14 -38.43 -6.04 -55.95
CA HIS A 14 -37.88 -4.94 -55.15
C HIS A 14 -37.75 -5.41 -53.69
N THR A 15 -36.55 -5.37 -53.12
CA THR A 15 -36.34 -5.64 -51.69
C THR A 15 -36.73 -4.42 -50.85
N PRO A 16 -37.39 -4.60 -49.69
CA PRO A 16 -37.71 -3.48 -48.79
C PRO A 16 -36.45 -2.99 -48.07
N GLN A 17 -36.25 -1.68 -48.00
CA GLN A 17 -35.16 -1.07 -47.24
C GLN A 17 -35.45 -1.16 -45.74
N HIS A 18 -34.77 -2.06 -45.04
CA HIS A 18 -34.83 -2.12 -43.57
C HIS A 18 -33.78 -1.18 -42.98
N HIS A 19 -34.21 -0.20 -42.18
CA HIS A 19 -33.30 0.68 -41.46
C HIS A 19 -32.45 -0.12 -40.46
N LEU A 20 -31.13 0.07 -40.51
CA LEU A 20 -30.18 -0.55 -39.57
C LEU A 20 -30.25 0.15 -38.20
N ARG A 21 -31.13 -0.36 -37.33
CA ARG A 21 -31.07 -0.16 -35.88
C ARG A 21 -30.68 -1.48 -35.21
N SER A 22 -29.40 -1.82 -35.24
CA SER A 22 -28.86 -3.02 -34.61
C SER A 22 -28.58 -2.82 -33.11
N ASN A 23 -29.64 -2.61 -32.32
CA ASN A 23 -29.59 -2.66 -30.85
C ASN A 23 -30.70 -3.60 -30.34
N ASN A 24 -30.42 -4.91 -30.43
CA ASN A 24 -30.87 -5.98 -29.53
C ASN A 24 -30.55 -7.33 -30.18
N ASN A 25 -29.50 -8.01 -29.70
CA ASN A 25 -29.33 -9.44 -29.97
C ASN A 25 -29.75 -10.21 -28.73
N SER A 26 -31.02 -10.65 -28.74
CA SER A 26 -31.66 -11.40 -27.66
C SER A 26 -31.21 -12.86 -27.63
N PHE A 27 -29.95 -13.09 -27.23
CA PHE A 27 -29.41 -14.42 -26.91
C PHE A 27 -28.65 -14.41 -25.57
N ALA A 28 -29.24 -13.78 -24.56
CA ALA A 28 -28.82 -13.90 -23.17
C ALA A 28 -29.35 -15.23 -22.57
N SER A 29 -28.68 -16.32 -22.91
CA SER A 29 -28.81 -17.60 -22.19
C SER A 29 -27.67 -17.72 -21.19
N THR A 30 -28.01 -17.95 -19.93
CA THR A 30 -27.06 -18.12 -18.83
C THR A 30 -26.26 -19.40 -19.00
N SER A 31 -24.98 -19.30 -19.34
CA SER A 31 -24.01 -20.38 -19.17
C SER A 31 -22.65 -19.83 -18.78
N SER A 32 -22.13 -20.26 -17.64
CA SER A 32 -20.76 -19.99 -17.19
C SER A 32 -19.77 -20.52 -18.22
N GLY A 33 -19.16 -19.62 -19.00
CA GLY A 33 -18.25 -19.97 -20.07
C GLY A 33 -17.59 -18.71 -20.64
N SER A 34 -16.27 -18.73 -20.71
CA SER A 34 -15.43 -17.62 -21.18
C SER A 34 -15.72 -17.24 -22.63
N THR A 35 -16.36 -16.09 -22.85
CA THR A 35 -16.25 -15.37 -24.13
C THR A 35 -15.18 -14.30 -24.00
N TYR A 36 -13.97 -14.67 -24.44
CA TYR A 36 -12.85 -13.73 -24.63
C TYR A 36 -13.27 -12.58 -25.55
N ARG A 37 -13.62 -11.43 -24.98
CA ARG A 37 -13.74 -10.15 -25.69
C ARG A 37 -12.60 -9.27 -25.27
N VAL A 38 -11.43 -9.54 -25.87
CA VAL A 38 -10.17 -8.81 -25.65
C VAL A 38 -10.35 -7.29 -25.85
N GLU A 39 -11.35 -6.86 -26.62
CA GLU A 39 -11.70 -5.45 -26.84
C GLU A 39 -12.43 -4.76 -25.66
N GLU A 40 -13.00 -5.51 -24.70
CA GLU A 40 -13.72 -4.99 -23.51
C GLU A 40 -12.94 -5.17 -22.19
N ASP A 41 -11.83 -5.91 -22.22
CA ASP A 41 -11.02 -6.26 -21.05
C ASP A 41 -9.87 -5.27 -20.88
N ALA A 42 -9.70 -4.75 -19.66
CA ALA A 42 -8.59 -3.87 -19.36
C ALA A 42 -7.26 -4.63 -19.30
N ILE A 43 -6.22 -3.95 -19.74
CA ILE A 43 -4.85 -4.37 -19.55
C ILE A 43 -4.34 -3.65 -18.30
N ILE A 44 -3.69 -4.39 -17.40
CA ILE A 44 -3.18 -3.87 -16.14
C ILE A 44 -1.65 -3.85 -16.22
N PHE A 45 -1.03 -2.78 -15.71
CA PHE A 45 0.41 -2.63 -15.57
C PHE A 45 0.74 -2.20 -14.13
N ASP A 46 1.47 -3.03 -13.40
CA ASP A 46 2.05 -2.73 -12.09
C ASP A 46 3.49 -2.26 -12.27
N LEU A 47 3.76 -1.02 -11.87
CA LEU A 47 4.98 -0.28 -12.19
C LEU A 47 5.77 0.04 -10.92
N GLY A 48 6.79 -0.76 -10.64
CA GLY A 48 7.81 -0.46 -9.62
C GLY A 48 9.01 0.31 -10.19
N THR A 49 9.93 0.71 -9.32
CA THR A 49 11.15 1.46 -9.70
C THR A 49 12.20 0.61 -10.45
N ARG A 50 11.99 -0.71 -10.59
CA ARG A 50 12.90 -1.65 -11.28
C ARG A 50 12.18 -2.76 -12.06
N TRP A 51 11.01 -3.19 -11.60
CA TRP A 51 10.22 -4.25 -12.20
C TRP A 51 8.87 -3.72 -12.68
N LEU A 52 8.46 -4.14 -13.88
CA LEU A 52 7.14 -3.92 -14.45
C LEU A 52 6.41 -5.27 -14.55
N ARG A 53 5.15 -5.34 -14.14
CA ARG A 53 4.31 -6.54 -14.33
C ARG A 53 3.10 -6.18 -15.19
N ALA A 54 2.75 -7.01 -16.16
CA ALA A 54 1.60 -6.75 -17.03
C ALA A 54 0.84 -8.02 -17.39
N GLY A 55 -0.44 -7.86 -17.75
CA GLY A 55 -1.41 -8.94 -17.94
C GLY A 55 -2.85 -8.39 -18.03
N PHE A 56 -3.83 -9.30 -18.00
CA PHE A 56 -5.24 -8.97 -18.18
C PHE A 56 -6.01 -8.91 -16.85
N GLU A 57 -7.13 -8.19 -16.83
CA GLU A 57 -8.04 -8.22 -15.69
C GLU A 57 -8.65 -9.62 -15.46
N GLY A 58 -8.89 -9.98 -14.19
CA GLY A 58 -9.42 -11.29 -13.79
C GLY A 58 -8.39 -12.42 -13.69
N GLU A 59 -7.14 -12.20 -14.07
CA GLU A 59 -6.06 -13.21 -13.93
C GLU A 59 -5.39 -13.16 -12.55
N SER A 60 -5.05 -14.33 -11.98
CA SER A 60 -4.44 -14.43 -10.65
C SER A 60 -2.99 -13.94 -10.59
N GLU A 61 -2.26 -14.07 -11.69
CA GLU A 61 -0.84 -13.76 -11.84
C GLU A 61 -0.62 -12.91 -13.10
N PRO A 62 0.45 -12.09 -13.16
CA PRO A 62 0.77 -11.31 -14.35
C PRO A 62 1.26 -12.21 -15.50
N LYS A 63 0.90 -11.87 -16.74
CA LYS A 63 1.42 -12.56 -17.95
C LYS A 63 2.92 -12.39 -18.13
N CYS A 64 3.47 -11.27 -17.69
CA CYS A 64 4.89 -11.00 -17.76
C CYS A 64 5.37 -10.18 -16.57
N VAL A 65 6.63 -10.42 -16.21
CA VAL A 65 7.41 -9.61 -15.26
C VAL A 65 8.68 -9.22 -16.00
N LEU A 66 8.84 -7.94 -16.29
CA LEU A 66 9.96 -7.37 -17.02
C LEU A 66 10.87 -6.64 -16.02
N GLY A 67 12.13 -7.07 -15.96
CA GLY A 67 13.18 -6.37 -15.26
C GLY A 67 13.87 -5.36 -16.17
N ILE A 68 14.51 -4.35 -15.57
CA ILE A 68 15.29 -3.35 -16.28
C ILE A 68 16.76 -3.67 -16.11
N GLY A 69 17.49 -3.67 -17.22
CA GLY A 69 18.93 -3.83 -17.25
C GLY A 69 19.64 -2.71 -18.03
N PRO A 70 20.97 -2.86 -18.19
CA PRO A 70 21.80 -1.88 -18.90
C PRO A 70 21.46 -1.74 -20.39
N ASN A 71 20.74 -2.71 -20.98
CA ASN A 71 20.35 -2.69 -22.40
C ASN A 71 19.16 -1.76 -22.65
N GLU A 72 18.19 -1.76 -21.73
CA GLU A 72 16.97 -0.96 -21.77
C GLU A 72 17.30 0.50 -21.42
N SER A 73 18.36 0.73 -20.62
CA SER A 73 18.88 2.03 -20.19
C SER A 73 19.65 2.83 -21.24
N ARG A 74 19.75 2.36 -22.48
CA ARG A 74 20.51 3.04 -23.56
C ARG A 74 19.80 4.26 -24.12
N ARG A 75 20.56 5.19 -24.69
CA ARG A 75 20.04 6.34 -25.46
C ARG A 75 20.07 6.05 -26.96
N ALA A 76 19.23 6.72 -27.74
CA ALA A 76 19.36 6.72 -29.20
C ALA A 76 20.75 7.29 -29.59
N GLY A 77 21.52 6.54 -30.37
CA GLY A 77 22.91 6.87 -30.70
C GLY A 77 23.95 6.47 -29.64
N ASP A 78 23.58 5.73 -28.59
CA ASP A 78 24.54 5.09 -27.70
C ASP A 78 25.12 3.83 -28.37
N TYR A 79 26.35 3.96 -28.88
CA TYR A 79 27.06 2.88 -29.56
C TYR A 79 28.03 2.10 -28.64
N ARG A 80 27.94 2.20 -27.30
CA ARG A 80 28.87 1.54 -26.37
C ARG A 80 29.05 0.04 -26.60
N GLN A 81 27.98 -0.71 -26.90
CA GLN A 81 28.07 -2.15 -27.18
C GLN A 81 28.90 -2.49 -28.44
N TRP A 82 29.10 -1.54 -29.36
CA TRP A 82 29.88 -1.73 -30.59
C TRP A 82 31.29 -1.11 -30.49
N LEU A 83 31.60 -0.42 -29.38
CA LEU A 83 32.91 0.15 -29.09
C LEU A 83 33.83 -0.91 -28.47
N LYS A 84 34.56 -1.62 -29.34
CA LYS A 84 35.58 -2.62 -28.97
C LYS A 84 36.55 -2.08 -27.92
N GLY A 85 36.90 -2.92 -26.93
CA GLY A 85 37.77 -2.55 -25.83
C GLY A 85 37.07 -1.79 -24.70
N THR A 86 35.73 -1.71 -24.71
CA THR A 86 34.94 -1.33 -23.54
C THR A 86 34.31 -2.58 -22.90
N PRO A 87 34.16 -2.63 -21.56
CA PRO A 87 33.48 -3.75 -20.87
C PRO A 87 32.01 -3.93 -21.25
N VAL A 88 31.42 -2.99 -21.98
CA VAL A 88 30.04 -3.05 -22.49
C VAL A 88 29.95 -3.75 -23.86
N ALA A 89 31.10 -3.93 -24.53
CA ALA A 89 31.22 -4.58 -25.84
C ALA A 89 31.95 -5.93 -25.78
N ASP A 90 32.60 -6.23 -24.65
CA ASP A 90 33.41 -7.43 -24.42
C ASP A 90 33.29 -7.82 -22.95
N ASP A 91 32.39 -8.76 -22.68
CA ASP A 91 32.06 -9.26 -21.34
C ASP A 91 33.26 -9.96 -20.65
N THR A 92 34.36 -10.21 -21.38
CA THR A 92 35.61 -10.76 -20.81
C THR A 92 36.49 -9.70 -20.14
N LEU A 93 36.20 -8.41 -20.32
CA LEU A 93 36.93 -7.31 -19.70
C LEU A 93 36.35 -7.00 -18.31
N PRO A 94 37.18 -6.86 -17.25
CA PRO A 94 36.71 -6.45 -15.93
C PRO A 94 35.96 -5.12 -15.97
N GLN A 95 34.80 -5.06 -15.33
CA GLN A 95 34.08 -3.79 -15.15
C GLN A 95 34.92 -2.84 -14.27
N PRO A 96 35.04 -1.55 -14.63
CA PRO A 96 35.75 -0.58 -13.82
C PRO A 96 35.01 -0.36 -12.48
N PRO A 97 35.74 -0.08 -11.39
CA PRO A 97 35.13 0.23 -10.11
C PRO A 97 34.21 1.46 -10.23
N ALA A 98 32.92 1.26 -9.95
CA ALA A 98 31.87 2.26 -10.06
C ALA A 98 31.42 2.75 -8.67
N ARG A 99 30.86 3.97 -8.60
CA ARG A 99 30.16 4.43 -7.39
C ARG A 99 28.86 3.64 -7.21
N PRO A 100 28.41 3.37 -5.97
CA PRO A 100 27.23 2.55 -5.71
C PRO A 100 25.96 3.01 -6.44
N ASP A 101 25.74 4.32 -6.59
CA ASP A 101 24.58 4.85 -7.31
C ASP A 101 24.72 4.72 -8.83
N ASP A 102 25.91 4.96 -9.38
CA ASP A 102 26.19 4.75 -10.81
C ASP A 102 26.16 3.27 -11.21
N TRP A 103 26.43 2.38 -10.25
CA TRP A 103 26.35 0.93 -10.40
C TRP A 103 24.91 0.39 -10.41
N THR A 104 23.99 0.93 -9.60
CA THR A 104 22.57 0.50 -9.63
C THR A 104 21.72 1.24 -10.67
N ARG A 105 22.08 2.47 -11.06
CA ARG A 105 21.36 3.30 -12.06
C ARG A 105 20.93 2.58 -13.35
N PRO A 106 21.73 1.68 -13.97
CA PRO A 106 21.33 0.96 -15.19
C PRO A 106 20.14 0.02 -14.99
N PHE A 107 19.90 -0.44 -13.75
CA PHE A 107 18.87 -1.42 -13.40
C PHE A 107 17.56 -0.80 -12.89
N GLU A 108 17.40 0.51 -12.99
CA GLU A 108 16.25 1.25 -12.45
C GLU A 108 15.43 1.94 -13.54
N LEU A 109 14.10 1.99 -13.38
CA LEU A 109 13.18 2.71 -14.27
C LEU A 109 13.32 4.23 -14.07
N TRP A 110 13.18 4.64 -12.81
CA TRP A 110 13.23 6.01 -12.34
C TRP A 110 13.73 6.07 -10.89
N HIS A 111 14.30 7.20 -10.50
CA HIS A 111 14.57 7.55 -9.10
C HIS A 111 13.43 8.43 -8.58
N MET A 112 13.12 8.36 -7.28
CA MET A 112 12.18 9.32 -6.65
C MET A 112 12.81 10.71 -6.45
N ASP A 113 14.14 10.81 -6.43
CA ASP A 113 14.84 12.08 -6.59
C ASP A 113 15.04 12.40 -8.06
N LEU A 114 14.51 13.54 -8.50
CA LEU A 114 14.51 13.97 -9.89
C LEU A 114 15.69 14.86 -10.27
N ARG A 115 16.51 15.29 -9.31
CA ARG A 115 17.55 16.33 -9.52
C ARG A 115 18.59 15.97 -10.59
N GLU A 116 18.91 14.69 -10.71
CA GLU A 116 19.87 14.16 -11.69
C GLU A 116 19.21 13.25 -12.75
N LEU A 117 17.88 13.15 -12.75
CA LEU A 117 17.14 12.19 -13.57
C LEU A 117 16.71 12.80 -14.91
N ASP A 118 17.17 12.21 -16.01
CA ASP A 118 16.69 12.58 -17.35
C ASP A 118 15.34 11.92 -17.63
N LEU A 119 14.27 12.71 -17.54
CA LEU A 119 12.90 12.28 -17.82
C LEU A 119 12.73 11.76 -19.26
N GLY A 120 13.48 12.27 -20.24
CA GLY A 120 13.43 11.79 -21.62
C GLY A 120 13.95 10.35 -21.76
N LEU A 121 14.95 9.97 -20.95
CA LEU A 121 15.41 8.58 -20.86
C LEU A 121 14.39 7.69 -20.15
N VAL A 122 13.64 8.22 -19.18
CA VAL A 122 12.53 7.50 -18.52
C VAL A 122 11.39 7.21 -19.50
N GLU A 123 11.00 8.17 -20.34
CA GLU A 123 10.01 7.94 -21.43
C GLU A 123 10.46 6.84 -22.39
N ASP A 124 11.73 6.89 -22.81
CA ASP A 124 12.34 5.91 -23.70
C ASP A 124 12.40 4.49 -23.07
N LYS A 125 12.69 4.39 -21.76
CA LYS A 125 12.63 3.13 -21.00
C LYS A 125 11.20 2.58 -20.95
N ILE A 126 10.23 3.40 -20.55
CA ILE A 126 8.81 3.03 -20.48
C ILE A 126 8.33 2.56 -21.85
N GLU A 127 8.66 3.27 -22.93
CA GLU A 127 8.27 2.90 -24.29
C GLU A 127 8.82 1.53 -24.69
N ARG A 128 10.10 1.24 -24.42
CA ARG A 128 10.70 -0.08 -24.72
C ARG A 128 10.03 -1.21 -23.94
N MET A 129 9.79 -1.01 -22.64
CA MET A 129 9.16 -2.05 -21.81
C MET A 129 7.70 -2.29 -22.21
N PHE A 130 6.94 -1.25 -22.52
CA PHE A 130 5.58 -1.40 -23.06
C PHE A 130 5.60 -2.12 -24.41
N ARG A 131 6.55 -1.77 -25.29
CA ARG A 131 6.72 -2.46 -26.58
C ARG A 131 7.03 -3.94 -26.42
N GLU A 132 7.89 -4.30 -25.47
CA GLU A 132 8.16 -5.71 -25.18
C GLU A 132 6.91 -6.40 -24.58
N ALA A 133 6.25 -5.81 -23.59
CA ALA A 133 5.05 -6.36 -22.98
C ALA A 133 3.96 -6.66 -24.03
N TYR A 134 3.63 -5.68 -24.89
CA TYR A 134 2.64 -5.87 -25.95
C TYR A 134 3.09 -6.88 -27.02
N ASN A 135 4.29 -6.75 -27.57
CA ASN A 135 4.70 -7.55 -28.73
C ASN A 135 5.14 -8.98 -28.41
N LYS A 136 5.57 -9.27 -27.18
CA LYS A 136 6.15 -10.58 -26.80
C LYS A 136 5.25 -11.38 -25.84
N TYR A 137 4.42 -10.72 -25.04
CA TYR A 137 3.68 -11.37 -23.95
C TYR A 137 2.15 -11.21 -24.05
N LEU A 138 1.65 -9.99 -24.25
CA LEU A 138 0.20 -9.73 -24.33
C LEU A 138 -0.38 -10.10 -25.70
N LEU A 139 0.37 -9.85 -26.78
CA LEU A 139 0.01 -10.15 -28.17
C LEU A 139 -1.32 -9.49 -28.62
N THR A 140 -1.62 -8.31 -28.07
CA THR A 140 -2.81 -7.50 -28.37
C THR A 140 -2.46 -6.18 -29.06
N ASP A 141 -3.44 -5.57 -29.73
CA ASP A 141 -3.24 -4.25 -30.33
C ASP A 141 -3.29 -3.15 -29.26
N ALA A 142 -2.29 -2.26 -29.28
CA ALA A 142 -2.12 -1.25 -28.26
C ALA A 142 -3.04 -0.05 -28.50
N GLY A 143 -3.71 0.40 -27.45
CA GLY A 143 -4.68 1.51 -27.52
C GLY A 143 -6.09 1.09 -27.97
N SER A 144 -6.36 -0.21 -28.11
CA SER A 144 -7.71 -0.75 -28.23
C SER A 144 -8.45 -0.74 -26.88
N ALA A 145 -7.80 -1.26 -25.84
CA ALA A 145 -8.33 -1.40 -24.48
C ALA A 145 -8.03 -0.20 -23.56
N ARG A 146 -8.83 -0.05 -22.50
CA ARG A 146 -8.50 0.82 -21.36
C ARG A 146 -7.30 0.26 -20.58
N LEU A 147 -6.46 1.15 -20.05
CA LEU A 147 -5.28 0.76 -19.25
C LEU A 147 -5.52 1.02 -17.77
N VAL A 148 -5.05 0.13 -16.91
CA VAL A 148 -4.99 0.34 -15.46
C VAL A 148 -3.53 0.35 -15.02
N LEU A 149 -3.12 1.42 -14.35
CA LEU A 149 -1.78 1.56 -13.79
C LEU A 149 -1.84 1.37 -12.28
N VAL A 150 -1.07 0.40 -11.77
CA VAL A 150 -0.79 0.24 -10.34
C VAL A 150 0.55 0.90 -10.05
N LEU A 151 0.53 1.91 -9.17
CA LEU A 151 1.68 2.76 -8.87
C LEU A 151 1.74 3.07 -7.37
N PRO A 152 2.91 3.41 -6.81
CA PRO A 152 3.00 3.96 -5.45
C PRO A 152 2.41 5.38 -5.40
N SER A 153 1.60 5.68 -4.39
CA SER A 153 0.95 7.00 -4.22
C SER A 153 1.94 8.17 -4.10
N VAL A 154 3.16 7.89 -3.64
CA VAL A 154 4.26 8.85 -3.41
C VAL A 154 5.01 9.22 -4.72
N ILE A 155 4.50 8.86 -5.89
CA ILE A 155 5.17 9.14 -7.18
C ILE A 155 5.18 10.65 -7.51
N PRO A 156 6.36 11.28 -7.75
CA PRO A 156 6.45 12.68 -8.13
C PRO A 156 5.66 13.03 -9.40
N HIS A 157 4.97 14.17 -9.38
CA HIS A 157 4.20 14.70 -10.52
C HIS A 157 4.94 14.73 -11.87
N PRO A 158 6.23 15.10 -11.98
CA PRO A 158 6.94 15.06 -13.26
C PRO A 158 7.08 13.63 -13.83
N LEU A 159 7.28 12.62 -12.99
CA LEU A 159 7.32 11.21 -13.41
C LEU A 159 5.95 10.72 -13.85
N LEU A 160 4.90 11.00 -13.06
CA LEU A 160 3.53 10.67 -13.43
C LEU A 160 3.14 11.34 -14.76
N SER A 161 3.53 12.59 -14.96
CA SER A 161 3.28 13.30 -16.23
C SER A 161 4.06 12.70 -17.40
N SER A 162 5.33 12.32 -17.21
CA SER A 162 6.16 11.67 -18.24
C SER A 162 5.59 10.30 -18.66
N LEU A 163 5.16 9.50 -17.68
CA LEU A 163 4.47 8.22 -17.89
C LEU A 163 3.16 8.40 -18.68
N LEU A 164 2.25 9.25 -18.20
CA LEU A 164 0.96 9.52 -18.87
C LEU A 164 1.16 10.12 -20.27
N THR A 165 2.11 11.03 -20.45
CA THR A 165 2.45 11.63 -21.76
C THR A 165 2.93 10.57 -22.74
N THR A 166 3.80 9.66 -22.31
CA THR A 166 4.29 8.54 -23.14
C THR A 166 3.14 7.64 -23.59
N LEU A 167 2.24 7.28 -22.67
CA LEU A 167 1.12 6.37 -22.93
C LEU A 167 0.02 7.00 -23.80
N PHE A 168 -0.37 8.25 -23.54
CA PHE A 168 -1.41 8.92 -24.34
C PHE A 168 -0.92 9.37 -25.72
N ASN A 169 0.34 9.80 -25.87
CA ASN A 169 0.87 10.25 -27.16
C ASN A 169 1.36 9.12 -28.04
N ARG A 170 2.25 8.26 -27.52
CA ARG A 170 2.90 7.21 -28.34
C ARG A 170 1.98 6.01 -28.54
N TRP A 171 1.34 5.55 -27.46
CA TRP A 171 0.49 4.34 -27.45
C TRP A 171 -1.00 4.60 -27.67
N ARG A 172 -1.44 5.87 -27.73
CA ARG A 172 -2.82 6.31 -28.06
C ARG A 172 -3.94 5.70 -27.20
N ILE A 173 -3.61 5.26 -25.99
CA ILE A 173 -4.54 4.60 -25.06
C ILE A 173 -5.76 5.49 -24.78
N PRO A 174 -7.01 4.97 -24.83
CA PRO A 174 -8.23 5.78 -24.75
C PRO A 174 -8.45 6.39 -23.35
N SER A 175 -8.27 5.59 -22.30
CA SER A 175 -8.32 6.03 -20.91
C SER A 175 -7.36 5.23 -20.03
N ILE A 176 -6.90 5.88 -18.95
CA ILE A 176 -5.99 5.33 -17.95
C ILE A 176 -6.64 5.46 -16.57
N SER A 177 -6.79 4.36 -15.83
CA SER A 177 -7.18 4.39 -14.41
C SER A 177 -5.94 4.24 -13.52
N LEU A 178 -5.80 5.06 -12.47
CA LEU A 178 -4.72 4.91 -11.49
C LEU A 178 -5.22 4.22 -10.21
N LEU A 179 -4.52 3.17 -9.78
CA LEU A 179 -4.77 2.43 -8.54
C LEU A 179 -3.51 2.45 -7.68
N THR A 180 -3.64 2.69 -6.37
CA THR A 180 -2.47 2.73 -5.49
C THR A 180 -2.03 1.33 -5.10
N SER A 181 -0.71 1.06 -5.15
CA SER A 181 -0.15 -0.26 -4.88
C SER A 181 -0.56 -0.81 -3.51
N ALA A 182 -0.57 0.04 -2.48
CA ALA A 182 -0.90 -0.36 -1.13
C ALA A 182 -2.39 -0.73 -0.97
N ALA A 183 -3.32 0.06 -1.51
CA ALA A 183 -4.75 -0.28 -1.46
C ALA A 183 -5.05 -1.58 -2.22
N MET A 184 -4.35 -1.84 -3.32
CA MET A 184 -4.47 -3.10 -4.04
C MET A 184 -3.88 -4.28 -3.25
N ALA A 185 -2.74 -4.12 -2.58
CA ALA A 185 -2.17 -5.13 -1.69
C ALA A 185 -3.10 -5.50 -0.52
N ALA A 186 -3.78 -4.52 0.09
CA ALA A 186 -4.78 -4.79 1.12
C ALA A 186 -6.01 -5.52 0.54
N THR A 187 -6.46 -5.11 -0.65
CA THR A 187 -7.59 -5.77 -1.34
C THR A 187 -7.27 -7.21 -1.73
N ALA A 188 -6.02 -7.49 -2.14
CA ALA A 188 -5.53 -8.83 -2.45
C ALA A 188 -5.46 -9.76 -1.21
N ALA A 189 -5.32 -9.18 -0.01
CA ALA A 189 -5.44 -9.90 1.26
C ALA A 189 -6.90 -10.09 1.72
N GLY A 190 -7.89 -9.64 0.94
CA GLY A 190 -9.30 -9.64 1.32
C GLY A 190 -9.67 -8.59 2.39
N LEU A 191 -8.82 -7.58 2.60
CA LEU A 191 -8.97 -6.57 3.65
C LEU A 191 -9.47 -5.23 3.10
N ARG A 192 -10.28 -4.53 3.90
CA ARG A 192 -10.69 -3.13 3.63
C ARG A 192 -9.74 -2.10 4.26
N SER A 193 -9.15 -2.49 5.39
CA SER A 193 -8.33 -1.64 6.25
C SER A 193 -7.18 -2.48 6.78
N ALA A 194 -5.95 -1.99 6.63
CA ALA A 194 -4.70 -2.72 6.87
C ALA A 194 -3.52 -1.73 7.02
N LEU A 195 -2.43 -2.16 7.65
CA LEU A 195 -1.13 -1.49 7.51
C LEU A 195 -0.33 -2.23 6.43
N VAL A 196 -0.05 -1.60 5.31
CA VAL A 196 0.77 -2.20 4.25
C VAL A 196 2.21 -1.72 4.38
N VAL A 197 3.15 -2.67 4.43
CA VAL A 197 4.60 -2.46 4.49
C VAL A 197 5.19 -2.97 3.17
N ASP A 198 5.46 -2.07 2.24
CA ASP A 198 6.07 -2.37 0.93
C ASP A 198 7.59 -2.18 1.01
N ILE A 199 8.34 -3.29 1.10
CA ILE A 199 9.80 -3.29 1.10
C ILE A 199 10.26 -3.36 -0.37
N GLY A 200 10.23 -2.20 -1.02
CA GLY A 200 10.49 -2.03 -2.44
C GLY A 200 11.99 -2.04 -2.81
N TRP A 201 12.27 -1.62 -4.04
CA TRP A 201 13.64 -1.48 -4.52
C TRP A 201 14.32 -0.20 -4.01
N ALA A 202 13.74 0.97 -4.30
CA ALA A 202 14.38 2.26 -4.00
C ALA A 202 14.05 2.80 -2.60
N GLU A 203 12.89 2.45 -2.05
CA GLU A 203 12.42 2.89 -0.73
C GLU A 203 11.51 1.81 -0.13
N THR A 204 11.44 1.77 1.21
CA THR A 204 10.42 1.04 1.97
C THR A 204 9.30 2.02 2.31
N VAL A 205 8.06 1.69 1.94
CA VAL A 205 6.88 2.54 2.15
C VAL A 205 5.92 1.84 3.09
N VAL A 206 5.45 2.55 4.12
CA VAL A 206 4.43 2.06 5.05
C VAL A 206 3.18 2.94 4.92
N SER A 207 2.08 2.33 4.46
CA SER A 207 0.80 2.98 4.23
C SER A 207 -0.28 2.41 5.15
N GLY A 208 -0.89 3.25 5.99
CA GLY A 208 -2.07 2.91 6.77
C GLY A 208 -3.34 3.13 5.95
N ILE A 209 -4.13 2.07 5.79
CA ILE A 209 -5.30 2.03 4.91
C ILE A 209 -6.56 1.81 5.74
N TYR A 210 -7.60 2.59 5.45
CA TYR A 210 -8.90 2.49 6.09
C TYR A 210 -10.02 2.60 5.05
N GLU A 211 -10.89 1.60 4.98
CA GLU A 211 -11.99 1.50 4.01
C GLU A 211 -11.53 1.84 2.57
N TYR A 212 -10.48 1.14 2.13
CA TYR A 212 -9.81 1.26 0.82
C TYR A 212 -9.15 2.62 0.52
N ARG A 213 -9.03 3.52 1.51
CA ARG A 213 -8.34 4.82 1.37
C ARG A 213 -7.03 4.83 2.16
N GLU A 214 -5.98 5.38 1.58
CA GLU A 214 -4.74 5.67 2.31
C GLU A 214 -4.98 6.86 3.24
N VAL A 215 -4.70 6.66 4.53
CA VAL A 215 -4.89 7.67 5.60
C VAL A 215 -3.56 8.34 5.95
N THR A 216 -2.47 7.57 5.94
CA THR A 216 -1.13 8.08 6.25
C THR A 216 -0.09 7.18 5.61
N THR A 217 0.89 7.79 4.95
CA THR A 217 1.99 7.11 4.29
C THR A 217 3.32 7.68 4.79
N LYS A 218 4.28 6.82 5.13
CA LYS A 218 5.66 7.20 5.50
C LYS A 218 6.65 6.35 4.71
N ARG A 219 7.86 6.87 4.49
CA ARG A 219 8.91 6.20 3.70
C ARG A 219 10.25 6.19 4.42
N SER A 220 11.10 5.25 4.02
CA SER A 220 12.54 5.22 4.31
C SER A 220 13.31 4.80 3.07
N THR A 221 14.48 5.36 2.82
CA THR A 221 15.38 4.94 1.73
C THR A 221 16.02 3.57 1.99
N ARG A 222 15.95 3.06 3.24
CA ARG A 222 16.39 1.70 3.59
C ARG A 222 15.53 0.66 2.89
N ALA A 223 16.06 0.11 1.80
CA ALA A 223 15.36 -0.77 0.87
C ALA A 223 16.35 -1.73 0.17
N MET A 224 15.86 -2.52 -0.80
CA MET A 224 16.69 -3.54 -1.47
C MET A 224 17.88 -2.96 -2.25
N ARG A 225 17.78 -1.74 -2.78
CA ARG A 225 18.91 -1.02 -3.41
C ARG A 225 20.07 -0.87 -2.44
N SER A 226 19.83 -0.33 -1.24
CA SER A 226 20.86 -0.13 -0.22
C SER A 226 21.47 -1.46 0.24
N LEU A 227 20.67 -2.52 0.30
CA LEU A 227 21.14 -3.86 0.69
C LEU A 227 22.13 -4.39 -0.36
N ILE A 228 21.76 -4.33 -1.65
CA ILE A 228 22.61 -4.81 -2.75
C ILE A 228 23.85 -3.93 -2.94
N GLN A 229 23.77 -2.61 -2.72
CA GLN A 229 24.93 -1.72 -2.68
C GLN A 229 25.93 -2.10 -1.56
N GLU A 230 25.44 -2.40 -0.34
CA GLU A 230 26.30 -2.86 0.75
C GLU A 230 26.84 -4.28 0.53
N THR A 231 26.08 -5.19 -0.08
CA THR A 231 26.57 -6.50 -0.53
C THR A 231 27.69 -6.36 -1.56
N GLY A 232 27.53 -5.48 -2.56
CA GLY A 232 28.58 -5.20 -3.57
C GLY A 232 29.84 -4.59 -2.96
N ARG A 233 29.70 -3.65 -2.02
CA ARG A 233 30.82 -3.11 -1.22
C ARG A 233 31.52 -4.22 -0.41
N MET A 234 30.75 -5.13 0.21
CA MET A 234 31.29 -6.22 1.03
C MET A 234 32.12 -7.19 0.20
N PHE A 235 31.61 -7.70 -0.93
CA PHE A 235 32.38 -8.59 -1.82
C PHE A 235 33.57 -7.87 -2.48
N THR A 236 33.44 -6.59 -2.83
CA THR A 236 34.57 -5.80 -3.36
C THR A 236 35.74 -5.75 -2.37
N ARG A 237 35.46 -5.54 -1.07
CA ARG A 237 36.49 -5.56 -0.01
C ARG A 237 37.10 -6.95 0.22
N LEU A 238 36.32 -8.02 0.07
CA LEU A 238 36.84 -9.39 0.17
C LEU A 238 37.77 -9.76 -1.00
N LEU A 239 37.52 -9.23 -2.21
CA LEU A 239 38.26 -9.55 -3.42
C LEU A 239 39.46 -8.63 -3.69
N GLY A 240 39.31 -7.31 -3.48
CA GLY A 240 40.32 -6.30 -3.82
C GLY A 240 41.20 -5.81 -2.66
N GLY A 241 40.97 -6.32 -1.44
CA GLY A 241 41.48 -5.71 -0.21
C GLY A 241 40.88 -4.32 0.04
N ASP A 242 41.44 -3.58 0.99
CA ASP A 242 40.89 -2.29 1.47
C ASP A 242 41.14 -1.10 0.51
N SER A 243 41.23 -1.39 -0.78
CA SER A 243 41.52 -0.41 -1.84
C SER A 243 40.23 0.32 -2.26
N GLN A 244 40.09 1.59 -1.87
CA GLN A 244 38.94 2.48 -2.13
C GLN A 244 37.62 1.99 -1.49
N PRO A 245 37.23 2.48 -0.30
CA PRO A 245 36.09 1.94 0.47
C PRO A 245 34.70 2.22 -0.12
N ASP A 246 34.62 3.05 -1.17
CA ASP A 246 33.38 3.64 -1.73
C ASP A 246 33.15 3.32 -3.22
N THR A 247 33.82 2.29 -3.74
CA THR A 247 33.57 1.78 -5.11
C THR A 247 33.23 0.30 -5.10
N ILE A 248 32.43 -0.12 -6.08
CA ILE A 248 32.01 -1.51 -6.30
C ILE A 248 32.62 -1.97 -7.64
N SER A 249 33.29 -3.12 -7.64
CA SER A 249 33.87 -3.75 -8.84
C SER A 249 33.26 -5.12 -9.18
N VAL A 250 32.27 -5.54 -8.40
CA VAL A 250 31.57 -6.83 -8.56
C VAL A 250 30.35 -6.64 -9.48
N GLU A 251 29.99 -7.67 -10.23
CA GLU A 251 28.80 -7.67 -11.08
C GLU A 251 27.51 -7.57 -10.24
N PHE A 252 26.52 -6.83 -10.75
CA PHE A 252 25.28 -6.54 -10.04
C PHE A 252 24.41 -7.79 -9.89
N GLU A 253 24.31 -8.58 -10.95
CA GLU A 253 23.56 -9.82 -11.07
C GLU A 253 24.03 -10.85 -10.03
N PHE A 254 25.35 -10.93 -9.79
CA PHE A 254 25.93 -11.77 -8.73
C PHE A 254 25.47 -11.32 -7.33
N CYS A 255 25.48 -10.02 -7.04
CA CYS A 255 25.02 -9.52 -5.74
C CYS A 255 23.51 -9.74 -5.53
N GLU A 256 22.70 -9.61 -6.59
CA GLU A 256 21.28 -9.97 -6.55
C GLU A 256 21.08 -11.47 -6.30
N GLU A 257 21.83 -12.34 -6.97
CA GLU A 257 21.75 -13.80 -6.75
C GLU A 257 22.10 -14.16 -5.31
N VAL A 258 23.20 -13.62 -4.77
CA VAL A 258 23.59 -13.85 -3.36
C VAL A 258 22.51 -13.38 -2.39
N VAL A 259 21.98 -12.16 -2.56
CA VAL A 259 20.90 -11.64 -1.69
C VAL A 259 19.65 -12.51 -1.80
N SER A 260 19.24 -12.93 -3.01
CA SER A 260 18.04 -13.74 -3.22
C SER A 260 18.10 -15.13 -2.58
N ARG A 261 19.31 -15.70 -2.41
CA ARG A 261 19.53 -17.06 -1.90
C ARG A 261 19.94 -17.13 -0.44
N PHE A 262 20.70 -16.14 0.04
CA PHE A 262 21.35 -16.18 1.35
C PHE A 262 20.93 -15.04 2.30
N ALA A 263 20.14 -14.06 1.87
CA ALA A 263 19.66 -13.02 2.79
C ALA A 263 18.72 -13.62 3.85
N TRP A 264 19.09 -13.41 5.10
CA TRP A 264 18.38 -13.90 6.28
C TRP A 264 18.43 -12.85 7.38
N CYS A 265 17.43 -12.83 8.25
CA CYS A 265 17.35 -11.91 9.38
C CYS A 265 17.10 -12.69 10.67
N GLN A 266 17.87 -12.35 11.72
CA GLN A 266 17.78 -13.03 13.01
C GLN A 266 16.41 -12.82 13.67
N PRO A 267 15.80 -13.85 14.29
CA PRO A 267 14.70 -13.66 15.24
C PRO A 267 15.08 -12.66 16.33
N SER A 268 14.09 -11.96 16.92
CA SER A 268 14.41 -10.97 17.96
C SER A 268 14.98 -11.62 19.22
N ARG A 269 16.02 -11.00 19.79
CA ARG A 269 16.61 -11.39 21.09
C ARG A 269 15.73 -10.98 22.29
N SER A 270 14.58 -10.36 22.02
CA SER A 270 13.58 -9.91 22.99
C SER A 270 12.37 -10.87 23.01
N GLY A 271 12.52 -12.03 23.66
CA GLY A 271 11.43 -13.00 23.82
C GLY A 271 11.78 -14.16 24.74
N TYR A 272 10.77 -14.87 25.24
CA TYR A 272 10.85 -15.93 26.27
C TYR A 272 11.58 -17.23 25.84
N TYR A 273 12.14 -17.30 24.62
CA TYR A 273 12.68 -18.52 24.00
C TYR A 273 14.22 -18.65 24.08
N LYS A 274 14.85 -18.11 25.12
CA LYS A 274 16.32 -17.99 25.22
C LYS A 274 17.09 -19.29 25.47
N GLU A 275 16.43 -20.29 26.06
CA GLU A 275 17.03 -21.58 26.47
C GLU A 275 17.95 -22.29 25.44
N THR A 276 17.32 -22.65 24.32
CA THR A 276 17.66 -23.89 23.60
C THR A 276 17.95 -23.68 22.12
N ALA A 277 17.52 -22.56 21.55
CA ALA A 277 17.75 -22.21 20.16
C ALA A 277 19.07 -21.44 19.95
N GLU A 278 19.53 -20.67 20.95
CA GLU A 278 20.70 -19.79 20.81
C GLU A 278 21.97 -20.58 20.46
N ASN A 279 22.24 -21.71 21.14
CA ASN A 279 23.40 -22.56 20.85
C ASN A 279 23.35 -23.18 19.44
N SER A 280 22.21 -23.73 19.02
CA SER A 280 22.08 -24.37 17.70
C SER A 280 22.03 -23.37 16.55
N LEU A 281 21.63 -22.12 16.80
CA LEU A 281 21.71 -21.04 15.81
C LEU A 281 23.15 -20.52 15.71
N ALA A 282 23.87 -20.30 16.81
CA ALA A 282 25.29 -19.92 16.77
C ALA A 282 26.12 -20.92 15.93
N ASP A 283 25.92 -22.23 16.15
CA ASP A 283 26.51 -23.33 15.36
C ASP A 283 26.14 -23.31 13.85
N ILE A 284 25.14 -22.53 13.43
CA ILE A 284 24.75 -22.34 12.03
C ILE A 284 25.33 -21.03 11.48
N LEU A 285 25.34 -19.96 12.26
CA LEU A 285 25.84 -18.64 11.84
C LEU A 285 27.37 -18.64 11.65
N ASP A 286 28.08 -19.41 12.46
CA ASP A 286 29.53 -19.60 12.36
C ASP A 286 29.95 -20.59 11.24
N LYS A 287 28.99 -21.20 10.52
CA LYS A 287 29.33 -22.05 9.36
C LYS A 287 29.82 -21.20 8.20
N THR A 288 31.03 -21.53 7.74
CA THR A 288 31.56 -21.05 6.47
C THR A 288 30.70 -21.56 5.32
N ILE A 289 30.20 -20.64 4.50
CA ILE A 289 29.58 -20.92 3.20
C ILE A 289 30.62 -20.67 2.08
N SER A 290 30.53 -21.48 1.02
CA SER A 290 31.34 -21.33 -0.19
C SER A 290 30.47 -20.69 -1.28
N ILE A 291 30.85 -19.51 -1.77
CA ILE A 291 30.16 -18.82 -2.86
C ILE A 291 31.12 -18.72 -4.05
N PRO A 292 30.75 -19.15 -5.28
CA PRO A 292 31.61 -19.02 -6.46
C PRO A 292 32.11 -17.58 -6.65
N SER A 293 33.40 -17.39 -6.96
CA SER A 293 33.96 -16.06 -7.16
C SER A 293 33.36 -15.39 -8.41
N PRO A 294 32.92 -14.12 -8.33
CA PRO A 294 32.34 -13.41 -9.47
C PRO A 294 33.38 -13.13 -10.57
N SER A 295 34.67 -13.06 -10.23
CA SER A 295 35.73 -12.80 -11.23
C SER A 295 36.19 -14.04 -11.98
N ASN A 296 35.98 -15.25 -11.44
CA ASN A 296 36.29 -16.52 -12.10
C ASN A 296 35.34 -17.63 -11.59
N PRO A 297 34.11 -17.71 -12.12
CA PRO A 297 33.14 -18.70 -11.68
C PRO A 297 33.65 -20.12 -11.96
N GLY A 298 33.81 -20.91 -10.90
CA GLY A 298 34.19 -22.33 -10.95
C GLY A 298 35.68 -22.65 -10.82
N SER A 299 36.59 -21.67 -10.72
CA SER A 299 38.02 -21.92 -10.39
C SER A 299 38.41 -21.53 -8.97
N SER A 300 37.61 -20.71 -8.31
CA SER A 300 37.85 -20.19 -6.96
C SER A 300 36.53 -19.83 -6.31
N ASP A 301 36.33 -20.24 -5.07
CA ASP A 301 35.19 -19.85 -4.25
C ASP A 301 35.64 -18.85 -3.17
N ILE A 302 34.70 -18.02 -2.74
CA ILE A 302 34.82 -17.11 -1.60
C ILE A 302 34.23 -17.82 -0.39
N GLU A 303 35.09 -18.12 0.59
CA GLU A 303 34.70 -18.63 1.90
C GLU A 303 34.39 -17.47 2.85
N LEU A 304 33.16 -17.42 3.39
CA LEU A 304 32.78 -16.49 4.46
C LEU A 304 31.82 -17.15 5.47
N PRO A 305 31.84 -16.76 6.75
CA PRO A 305 30.81 -17.20 7.70
C PRO A 305 29.45 -16.60 7.33
N PHE A 306 28.38 -17.38 7.52
CA PHE A 306 27.01 -16.98 7.18
C PHE A 306 26.55 -15.72 7.94
N SER A 307 27.01 -15.52 9.17
CA SER A 307 26.78 -14.31 9.99
C SER A 307 27.05 -13.00 9.27
N LYS A 308 28.04 -12.93 8.37
CA LYS A 308 28.32 -11.70 7.60
C LYS A 308 27.19 -11.27 6.65
N LEU A 309 26.34 -12.20 6.21
CA LEU A 309 25.20 -11.89 5.33
C LEU A 309 23.97 -11.46 6.15
N GLU A 310 23.76 -12.07 7.31
CA GLU A 310 22.79 -11.63 8.32
C GLU A 310 23.08 -10.19 8.78
N GLU A 311 24.34 -9.91 9.17
CA GLU A 311 24.79 -8.59 9.60
C GLU A 311 24.47 -7.48 8.59
N LEU A 312 24.56 -7.77 7.28
CA LEU A 312 24.17 -6.81 6.23
C LEU A 312 22.67 -6.50 6.25
N VAL A 313 21.81 -7.51 6.41
CA VAL A 313 20.35 -7.32 6.46
C VAL A 313 19.98 -6.51 7.70
N GLU A 314 20.55 -6.83 8.86
CA GLU A 314 20.29 -6.10 10.12
C GLU A 314 20.82 -4.66 10.07
N LYS A 315 22.06 -4.46 9.58
CA LYS A 315 22.66 -3.13 9.42
C LYS A 315 21.88 -2.25 8.45
N VAL A 316 21.40 -2.81 7.32
CA VAL A 316 20.76 -2.01 6.26
C VAL A 316 19.27 -1.78 6.52
N LEU A 317 18.51 -2.79 6.92
CA LEU A 317 17.05 -2.66 7.08
C LEU A 317 16.65 -2.23 8.51
N LEU A 318 17.42 -2.63 9.53
CA LEU A 318 17.12 -2.36 10.94
C LEU A 318 18.07 -1.34 11.59
N ALA A 319 19.09 -0.86 10.88
CA ALA A 319 20.13 0.05 11.38
C ALA A 319 20.89 -0.45 12.63
N GLN A 320 21.01 -1.77 12.79
CA GLN A 320 21.65 -2.35 13.97
C GLN A 320 23.10 -1.87 14.09
N GLY A 321 23.45 -1.31 15.26
CA GLY A 321 24.77 -0.72 15.52
C GLY A 321 24.91 0.77 15.20
N MET A 322 23.86 1.44 14.71
CA MET A 322 23.80 2.91 14.56
C MET A 322 22.99 3.53 15.69
N ALA A 323 23.36 4.72 16.16
CA ALA A 323 22.58 5.46 17.15
C ALA A 323 21.45 6.26 16.47
N ASP A 324 20.32 6.44 17.16
CA ASP A 324 19.18 7.25 16.68
C ASP A 324 19.56 8.69 16.31
N SER A 325 20.65 9.23 16.86
CA SER A 325 21.20 10.55 16.54
C SER A 325 21.87 10.65 15.17
N ASP A 326 22.31 9.51 14.64
CA ASP A 326 23.17 9.42 13.44
C ASP A 326 22.34 9.05 12.20
N LEU A 327 21.04 8.80 12.39
CA LEU A 327 20.08 8.43 11.37
C LEU A 327 19.37 9.67 10.83
N ASP A 328 19.42 9.85 9.52
CA ASP A 328 18.66 10.90 8.85
C ASP A 328 17.14 10.63 8.93
N ASP A 329 16.33 11.68 8.80
CA ASP A 329 14.88 11.61 8.88
C ASP A 329 14.27 10.68 7.80
N GLN A 330 14.98 10.51 6.68
CA GLN A 330 14.66 9.62 5.57
C GLN A 330 15.29 8.21 5.67
N GLU A 331 16.20 7.96 6.62
CA GLU A 331 16.94 6.68 6.77
C GLU A 331 16.48 5.87 7.99
N LYS A 332 15.20 5.97 8.36
CA LYS A 332 14.67 5.29 9.56
C LYS A 332 14.59 3.77 9.38
N PRO A 333 14.93 2.96 10.41
CA PRO A 333 14.74 1.51 10.43
C PRO A 333 13.31 1.11 10.07
N ILE A 334 13.13 -0.04 9.41
CA ILE A 334 11.78 -0.47 9.00
C ILE A 334 10.85 -0.68 10.22
N SER A 335 11.36 -1.24 11.33
CA SER A 335 10.61 -1.37 12.59
C SER A 335 10.17 -0.02 13.14
N LEU A 336 11.08 0.96 13.22
CA LEU A 336 10.79 2.31 13.68
C LEU A 336 9.82 3.05 12.72
N LEU A 337 9.93 2.82 11.40
CA LEU A 337 9.02 3.35 10.39
C LEU A 337 7.58 2.82 10.56
N VAL A 338 7.44 1.50 10.79
CA VAL A 338 6.16 0.84 11.06
C VAL A 338 5.53 1.38 12.34
N TYR A 339 6.27 1.39 13.45
CA TYR A 339 5.82 1.97 14.72
C TYR A 339 5.39 3.44 14.54
N ASN A 340 6.21 4.26 13.87
CA ASN A 340 5.92 5.67 13.64
C ASN A 340 4.68 5.88 12.76
N THR A 341 4.38 4.97 11.82
CA THR A 341 3.17 5.06 11.00
C THR A 341 1.94 4.72 11.80
N LEU A 342 1.98 3.63 12.60
CA LEU A 342 0.91 3.28 13.55
C LEU A 342 0.62 4.44 14.52
N LEU A 343 1.66 5.08 15.04
CA LEU A 343 1.56 6.23 15.96
C LEU A 343 0.86 7.45 15.34
N SER A 344 1.04 7.69 14.03
CA SER A 344 0.35 8.77 13.31
C SER A 344 -1.10 8.45 12.94
N LEU A 345 -1.51 7.17 12.92
CA LEU A 345 -2.90 6.81 12.66
C LEU A 345 -3.81 7.20 13.84
N PRO A 346 -5.08 7.61 13.59
CA PRO A 346 -6.09 7.76 14.62
C PRO A 346 -6.26 6.46 15.44
N PRO A 347 -6.58 6.53 16.75
CA PRO A 347 -6.64 5.35 17.63
C PRO A 347 -7.50 4.19 17.09
N ASP A 348 -8.68 4.50 16.55
CA ASP A 348 -9.62 3.49 16.02
C ASP A 348 -9.06 2.80 14.77
N VAL A 349 -8.46 3.58 13.86
CA VAL A 349 -7.82 3.07 12.64
C VAL A 349 -6.58 2.26 13.00
N ARG A 350 -5.77 2.73 13.96
CA ARG A 350 -4.58 2.06 14.47
C ARG A 350 -4.91 0.67 15.02
N GLY A 351 -5.92 0.56 15.87
CA GLY A 351 -6.35 -0.72 16.45
C GLY A 351 -6.69 -1.76 15.37
N ILE A 352 -7.33 -1.34 14.28
CA ILE A 352 -7.68 -2.19 13.14
C ILE A 352 -6.46 -2.51 12.25
N CYS A 353 -5.54 -1.55 12.07
CA CYS A 353 -4.35 -1.74 11.24
C CYS A 353 -3.28 -2.62 11.90
N MET A 354 -3.16 -2.58 13.24
CA MET A 354 -2.25 -3.44 14.00
C MET A 354 -2.52 -4.93 13.82
N SER A 355 -3.79 -5.33 13.76
CA SER A 355 -4.19 -6.74 13.60
C SER A 355 -4.16 -7.23 12.16
N ARG A 356 -3.68 -6.38 11.25
CA ARG A 356 -3.78 -6.50 9.79
C ARG A 356 -2.55 -5.88 9.13
N ILE A 357 -1.36 -6.28 9.56
CA ILE A 357 -0.11 -5.85 8.96
C ILE A 357 0.18 -6.77 7.77
N VAL A 358 0.34 -6.17 6.60
CA VAL A 358 0.54 -6.86 5.33
C VAL A 358 1.92 -6.47 4.78
N PHE A 359 2.82 -7.44 4.65
CA PHE A 359 4.14 -7.23 4.04
C PHE A 359 4.09 -7.54 2.54
N VAL A 360 4.58 -6.61 1.72
CA VAL A 360 4.73 -6.77 0.26
C VAL A 360 6.08 -6.22 -0.21
N GLY A 361 6.35 -6.32 -1.51
CA GLY A 361 7.63 -5.92 -2.10
C GLY A 361 8.67 -7.03 -2.10
N GLY A 362 9.79 -6.80 -2.78
CA GLY A 362 10.85 -7.82 -2.94
C GLY A 362 11.54 -8.17 -1.62
N GLY A 363 11.76 -7.18 -0.74
CA GLY A 363 12.42 -7.39 0.55
C GLY A 363 11.56 -8.12 1.58
N ALA A 364 10.23 -8.16 1.41
CA ALA A 364 9.36 -8.97 2.27
C ALA A 364 9.56 -10.48 2.10
N ASN A 365 10.32 -10.93 1.09
CA ASN A 365 10.66 -12.34 0.89
C ASN A 365 11.97 -12.77 1.59
N ILE A 366 12.69 -11.85 2.25
CA ILE A 366 13.87 -12.20 3.06
C ILE A 366 13.42 -13.06 4.24
N ALA A 367 14.09 -14.20 4.45
CA ALA A 367 13.74 -15.13 5.51
C ALA A 367 13.91 -14.49 6.90
N GLY A 368 12.87 -14.57 7.75
CA GLY A 368 12.87 -14.04 9.11
C GLY A 368 12.57 -12.54 9.27
N ILE A 369 12.59 -11.74 8.19
CA ILE A 369 12.46 -10.27 8.29
C ILE A 369 11.11 -9.82 8.85
N ARG A 370 10.01 -10.49 8.47
CA ARG A 370 8.65 -10.10 8.86
C ARG A 370 8.41 -10.30 10.36
N SER A 371 8.75 -11.48 10.86
CA SER A 371 8.72 -11.80 12.29
C SER A 371 9.62 -10.85 13.08
N ARG A 372 10.85 -10.61 12.63
CA ARG A 372 11.76 -9.68 13.31
C ARG A 372 11.21 -8.25 13.37
N ILE A 373 10.62 -7.75 12.28
CA ILE A 373 9.97 -6.43 12.28
C ILE A 373 8.79 -6.39 13.27
N LEU A 374 7.95 -7.44 13.33
CA LEU A 374 6.82 -7.49 14.25
C LEU A 374 7.27 -7.56 15.72
N ASP A 375 8.27 -8.38 16.04
CA ASP A 375 8.84 -8.49 17.38
C ASP A 375 9.48 -7.16 17.84
N GLU A 376 10.22 -6.50 16.94
CA GLU A 376 10.83 -5.19 17.21
C GLU A 376 9.76 -4.09 17.39
N VAL A 377 8.70 -4.12 16.58
CA VAL A 377 7.55 -3.20 16.75
C VAL A 377 6.80 -3.47 18.05
N ALA A 378 6.68 -4.74 18.48
CA ALA A 378 6.12 -5.09 19.79
C ALA A 378 6.97 -4.46 20.92
N HIS A 379 8.29 -4.64 20.86
CA HIS A 379 9.23 -4.06 21.81
C HIS A 379 9.16 -2.52 21.84
N LEU A 380 9.06 -1.86 20.68
CA LEU A 380 8.89 -0.40 20.58
C LEU A 380 7.56 0.08 21.20
N ILE A 381 6.48 -0.71 21.09
CA ILE A 381 5.17 -0.41 21.72
C ILE A 381 5.25 -0.60 23.24
N GLU A 382 5.92 -1.64 23.73
CA GLU A 382 6.12 -1.86 25.17
C GLU A 382 6.98 -0.74 25.79
N LEU A 383 8.05 -0.33 25.10
CA LEU A 383 9.00 0.67 25.59
C LEU A 383 8.46 2.10 25.56
N TYR A 384 7.74 2.48 24.49
CA TYR A 384 7.33 3.87 24.25
C TYR A 384 5.81 4.12 24.32
N GLY A 385 5.00 3.06 24.30
CA GLY A 385 3.55 3.17 24.25
C GLY A 385 3.05 3.93 23.02
N TRP A 386 2.01 4.75 23.22
CA TRP A 386 1.30 5.46 22.15
C TRP A 386 1.43 6.99 22.22
N SER A 387 2.36 7.51 23.02
CA SER A 387 2.62 8.96 23.10
C SER A 387 3.55 9.42 21.98
N PRO A 388 3.17 10.40 21.14
CA PRO A 388 4.07 10.97 20.14
C PRO A 388 5.13 11.89 20.75
N VAL A 389 4.87 12.47 21.93
CA VAL A 389 5.83 13.32 22.63
C VAL A 389 6.51 12.50 23.72
N ARG A 390 7.84 12.52 23.73
CA ARG A 390 8.71 11.74 24.62
C ARG A 390 9.63 12.67 25.41
N GLY A 391 10.06 12.22 26.59
CA GLY A 391 11.09 12.90 27.38
C GLY A 391 10.81 12.89 28.88
N ARG A 392 11.89 12.90 29.67
CA ARG A 392 11.87 12.78 31.14
C ARG A 392 10.92 13.76 31.83
N LEU A 393 10.80 15.00 31.34
CA LEU A 393 9.89 16.02 31.90
C LEU A 393 8.41 15.63 31.72
N ILE A 394 8.07 14.99 30.60
CA ILE A 394 6.70 14.56 30.28
C ILE A 394 6.36 13.30 31.07
N GLU A 395 7.29 12.35 31.18
CA GLU A 395 7.16 11.18 32.06
C GLU A 395 6.93 11.58 33.52
N GLN A 396 7.73 12.51 34.05
CA GLN A 396 7.54 13.09 35.38
C GLN A 396 6.17 13.78 35.54
N GLN A 397 5.70 14.49 34.51
CA GLN A 397 4.40 15.14 34.53
C GLN A 397 3.24 14.13 34.46
N ILE A 398 3.36 13.05 33.68
CA ILE A 398 2.40 11.93 33.65
C ILE A 398 2.36 11.23 35.00
N GLN A 399 3.50 10.90 35.60
CA GLN A 399 3.59 10.30 36.94
C GLN A 399 2.97 11.21 38.02
N LYS A 400 3.18 12.53 37.92
CA LYS A 400 2.54 13.53 38.80
C LYS A 400 1.03 13.57 38.63
N LEU A 401 0.52 13.46 37.40
CA LEU A 401 -0.94 13.39 37.14
C LEU A 401 -1.56 12.06 37.58
N GLN A 402 -0.84 10.93 37.44
CA GLN A 402 -1.29 9.62 37.89
C GLN A 402 -1.36 9.53 39.43
N SER A 403 -0.34 10.02 40.14
CA SER A 403 -0.36 10.09 41.60
C SER A 403 -1.46 11.00 42.15
N LEU A 404 -1.75 12.14 41.48
CA LEU A 404 -2.89 12.99 41.81
C LEU A 404 -4.23 12.26 41.63
N LYS A 405 -4.43 11.52 40.52
CA LYS A 405 -5.65 10.72 40.32
C LYS A 405 -5.84 9.63 41.38
N LEU A 406 -4.76 8.92 41.74
CA LEU A 406 -4.81 7.88 42.78
C LEU A 406 -5.13 8.45 44.17
N SER A 407 -4.74 9.70 44.45
CA SER A 407 -5.05 10.38 45.71
C SER A 407 -6.51 10.80 45.87
N GLN A 408 -7.32 10.77 44.79
CA GLN A 408 -8.76 11.06 44.84
C GLN A 408 -9.62 9.81 45.06
N SER A 409 -9.05 8.60 44.98
CA SER A 409 -9.75 7.33 45.18
C SER A 409 -9.43 6.69 46.54
N THR A 410 -9.77 7.37 47.63
CA THR A 410 -9.85 6.74 48.97
C THR A 410 -11.25 6.16 49.21
N PRO A 411 -11.38 4.90 49.63
CA PRO A 411 -12.68 4.33 49.96
C PRO A 411 -13.22 4.91 51.28
N HIS A 412 -14.54 5.12 51.35
CA HIS A 412 -15.22 5.51 52.59
C HIS A 412 -15.03 4.41 53.66
N PRO A 413 -14.54 4.73 54.88
CA PRO A 413 -14.45 3.77 55.96
C PRO A 413 -15.82 3.52 56.59
N GLU A 414 -16.11 2.25 56.89
CA GLU A 414 -17.36 1.80 57.52
C GLU A 414 -17.52 2.37 58.94
N ALA A 415 -18.71 2.92 59.22
CA ALA A 415 -19.03 3.47 60.54
C ALA A 415 -19.30 2.35 61.56
N THR A 416 -18.27 1.98 62.33
CA THR A 416 -18.43 1.06 63.46
C THR A 416 -19.22 1.74 64.58
N GLN A 417 -20.42 1.24 64.87
CA GLN A 417 -21.28 1.77 65.94
C GLN A 417 -20.69 1.46 67.32
N SER A 418 -20.28 2.49 68.06
CA SER A 418 -20.01 2.41 69.49
C SER A 418 -21.22 2.93 70.28
N GLN A 419 -21.88 2.03 71.01
CA GLN A 419 -22.97 2.37 71.92
C GLN A 419 -22.42 3.03 73.19
N THR A 420 -22.89 4.23 73.50
CA THR A 420 -22.87 4.74 74.89
C THR A 420 -24.17 5.50 75.17
N GLN A 421 -24.93 5.03 76.16
CA GLN A 421 -26.15 5.68 76.63
C GLN A 421 -25.83 6.92 77.47
N ILE A 422 -26.74 7.91 77.53
CA ILE A 422 -27.19 8.58 78.78
C ILE A 422 -28.42 9.50 78.50
N THR A 423 -29.59 8.92 78.78
CA THR A 423 -30.82 9.49 79.41
C THR A 423 -31.39 10.90 79.11
N ALA A 424 -32.72 10.89 78.88
CA ALA A 424 -33.75 11.79 79.45
C ALA A 424 -33.93 13.22 78.85
N LYS A 425 -35.14 13.79 78.70
CA LYS A 425 -36.49 13.42 79.22
C LYS A 425 -37.63 14.22 78.53
N VAL A 426 -38.88 13.73 78.63
CA VAL A 426 -40.19 14.48 78.68
C VAL A 426 -40.81 15.02 77.37
N GLU A 427 -41.88 14.33 76.91
CA GLU A 427 -43.10 14.87 76.27
C GLU A 427 -44.09 15.39 77.38
N PRO A 428 -45.36 15.85 77.16
CA PRO A 428 -46.16 15.95 75.92
C PRO A 428 -47.09 17.21 75.80
N THR A 429 -47.97 17.21 74.77
CA THR A 429 -49.43 17.56 74.77
C THR A 429 -49.97 18.66 73.81
N ALA A 430 -51.10 18.27 73.19
CA ALA A 430 -52.32 19.03 72.84
C ALA A 430 -52.36 19.95 71.57
N ASP A 431 -52.98 19.39 70.52
CA ASP A 431 -54.16 19.89 69.77
C ASP A 431 -54.54 21.39 69.85
N THR A 432 -54.80 22.02 68.68
CA THR A 432 -56.15 22.16 68.07
C THR A 432 -56.10 22.93 66.72
N LYS A 433 -57.06 22.67 65.83
CA LYS A 433 -57.20 23.15 64.43
C LYS A 433 -57.63 24.63 64.26
N TYR A 434 -57.42 25.18 63.06
CA TYR A 434 -58.40 25.76 62.08
C TYR A 434 -57.59 26.18 60.81
N GLU A 435 -57.80 25.60 59.62
CA GLU A 435 -58.72 26.05 58.53
C GLU A 435 -58.39 27.45 57.96
N THR A 436 -58.19 27.71 56.65
CA THR A 436 -58.13 26.94 55.37
C THR A 436 -57.05 27.58 54.45
N ALA A 437 -56.77 27.26 53.16
CA ALA A 437 -57.48 26.51 52.11
C ALA A 437 -56.54 25.94 51.00
N ASP A 438 -57.11 25.01 50.22
CA ASP A 438 -56.86 24.62 48.81
C ASP A 438 -55.43 24.41 48.27
N GLU A 439 -54.97 23.16 48.42
CA GLU A 439 -54.40 22.21 47.43
C GLU A 439 -53.94 22.72 46.04
N PRO A 440 -52.86 22.12 45.51
CA PRO A 440 -53.08 21.09 44.47
C PRO A 440 -52.44 19.72 44.75
N ASP A 441 -53.09 18.67 44.24
CA ASP A 441 -52.74 17.26 44.41
C ASP A 441 -51.36 16.85 43.85
N GLN A 442 -50.59 16.20 44.73
CA GLN A 442 -49.89 14.91 44.58
C GLN A 442 -49.10 14.54 43.29
N SER A 443 -47.85 14.14 43.56
CA SER A 443 -46.99 13.18 42.82
C SER A 443 -46.55 13.51 41.40
N ASP A 444 -45.47 14.29 41.30
CA ASP A 444 -44.47 14.11 40.23
C ASP A 444 -43.29 13.29 40.79
N GLU A 445 -43.19 12.02 40.40
CA GLU A 445 -41.95 11.23 40.54
C GLU A 445 -40.92 11.65 39.47
N LEU A 446 -39.67 11.24 39.66
CA LEU A 446 -38.53 11.72 38.88
C LEU A 446 -38.47 11.08 37.48
N ASP A 447 -38.89 11.79 36.45
CA ASP A 447 -38.58 11.44 35.06
C ASP A 447 -37.11 11.76 34.73
N GLU A 448 -36.23 10.76 34.88
CA GLU A 448 -35.03 10.70 34.05
C GLU A 448 -35.46 10.52 32.58
N PRO A 449 -34.79 11.13 31.59
CA PRO A 449 -35.13 10.91 30.19
C PRO A 449 -34.77 9.49 29.79
N GLU A 450 -35.75 8.58 29.83
CA GLU A 450 -35.62 7.25 29.23
C GLU A 450 -35.24 7.42 27.76
N VAL A 451 -34.04 6.95 27.43
CA VAL A 451 -33.63 6.84 26.03
C VAL A 451 -34.52 5.76 25.41
N GLU A 452 -35.47 6.16 24.56
CA GLU A 452 -36.26 5.22 23.76
C GLU A 452 -35.31 4.44 22.82
N ILE A 453 -34.82 3.29 23.28
CA ILE A 453 -33.96 2.42 22.48
C ILE A 453 -34.83 1.75 21.42
N ASP A 454 -34.61 2.09 20.15
CA ASP A 454 -35.38 1.54 19.04
C ASP A 454 -35.37 0.00 19.06
N PRO A 455 -36.54 -0.67 19.14
CA PRO A 455 -36.61 -2.14 19.11
C PRO A 455 -36.05 -2.74 17.81
N ILE A 456 -35.98 -1.97 16.72
CA ILE A 456 -35.31 -2.37 15.47
C ILE A 456 -33.79 -2.35 15.67
N GLU A 457 -33.24 -1.32 16.30
CA GLU A 457 -31.81 -1.23 16.62
C GLU A 457 -31.38 -2.34 17.58
N GLN A 458 -32.13 -2.60 18.67
CA GLN A 458 -31.87 -3.76 19.54
C GLN A 458 -31.93 -5.10 18.79
N LYS A 459 -32.83 -5.24 17.81
CA LYS A 459 -32.96 -6.48 17.04
C LYS A 459 -31.83 -6.65 16.03
N LEU A 460 -31.34 -5.54 15.45
CA LEU A 460 -30.13 -5.51 14.62
C LEU A 460 -28.88 -5.82 15.45
N LEU A 461 -28.74 -5.22 16.64
CA LEU A 461 -27.65 -5.51 17.58
C LEU A 461 -27.65 -6.98 18.00
N ARG A 462 -28.79 -7.54 18.44
CA ARG A 462 -28.91 -8.96 18.83
C ARG A 462 -28.70 -9.94 17.67
N THR A 463 -29.02 -9.54 16.44
CA THR A 463 -28.71 -10.35 15.25
C THR A 463 -27.22 -10.28 14.93
N ARG A 464 -26.61 -9.08 15.05
CA ARG A 464 -25.18 -8.88 14.86
C ARG A 464 -24.36 -9.64 15.90
N GLU A 465 -24.72 -9.59 17.18
CA GLU A 465 -24.00 -10.24 18.28
C GLU A 465 -24.06 -11.77 18.25
N LYS A 466 -25.09 -12.37 17.63
CA LYS A 466 -25.18 -13.83 17.49
C LYS A 466 -24.19 -14.43 16.49
N ASP A 467 -23.84 -13.67 15.44
CA ASP A 467 -23.01 -14.17 14.33
C ASP A 467 -21.67 -13.42 14.17
N ALA A 468 -21.48 -12.27 14.83
CA ALA A 468 -20.24 -11.49 14.73
C ALA A 468 -19.20 -11.90 15.78
N VAL A 469 -18.16 -12.62 15.34
CA VAL A 469 -16.89 -12.67 16.07
C VAL A 469 -16.37 -11.23 16.23
N PRO A 470 -16.01 -10.77 17.45
CA PRO A 470 -15.52 -9.41 17.65
C PRO A 470 -14.26 -9.18 16.80
N PRO A 471 -14.14 -8.03 16.11
CA PRO A 471 -12.98 -7.76 15.27
C PRO A 471 -11.72 -7.71 16.15
N VAL A 472 -10.73 -8.55 15.83
CA VAL A 472 -9.43 -8.50 16.50
C VAL A 472 -8.83 -7.11 16.26
N GLN A 473 -8.51 -6.41 17.34
CA GLN A 473 -7.94 -5.06 17.32
C GLN A 473 -6.83 -4.96 18.37
N GLY A 474 -5.83 -4.11 18.14
CA GLY A 474 -4.76 -3.81 19.10
C GLY A 474 -3.72 -4.91 19.33
N VAL A 475 -3.86 -6.06 18.67
CA VAL A 475 -2.86 -7.14 18.64
C VAL A 475 -2.05 -7.02 17.36
N LEU A 476 -0.72 -7.11 17.42
CA LEU A 476 0.13 -7.19 16.23
C LEU A 476 -0.07 -8.53 15.54
N ARG A 477 -0.43 -8.51 14.25
CA ARG A 477 -0.64 -9.72 13.45
C ARG A 477 -0.30 -9.50 11.98
N GLU A 478 0.43 -10.46 11.40
CA GLU A 478 0.61 -10.58 9.96
C GLU A 478 -0.65 -11.12 9.27
N VAL A 479 -0.95 -10.58 8.09
CA VAL A 479 -1.90 -11.15 7.12
C VAL A 479 -1.18 -11.23 5.76
N GLU A 480 -1.18 -12.42 5.17
CA GLU A 480 -0.59 -12.65 3.85
C GLU A 480 -1.40 -11.95 2.75
N SER A 481 -0.72 -11.55 1.68
CA SER A 481 -1.31 -10.92 0.51
C SER A 481 -0.73 -11.52 -0.76
N LEU A 482 -1.58 -11.65 -1.80
CA LEU A 482 -1.16 -11.98 -3.17
C LEU A 482 -0.52 -10.78 -3.89
N GLY A 483 -0.38 -9.64 -3.21
CA GLY A 483 0.31 -8.44 -3.69
C GLY A 483 -0.55 -7.49 -4.54
N PRO A 484 0.01 -6.33 -4.93
CA PRO A 484 -0.72 -5.28 -5.65
C PRO A 484 -1.36 -5.76 -6.96
N TRP A 485 -0.68 -6.64 -7.70
CA TRP A 485 -1.19 -7.18 -8.97
C TRP A 485 -2.54 -7.88 -8.82
N ALA A 486 -2.63 -8.86 -7.92
CA ALA A 486 -3.84 -9.67 -7.73
C ALA A 486 -5.02 -8.80 -7.27
N GLY A 487 -4.76 -7.79 -6.42
CA GLY A 487 -5.76 -6.83 -5.97
C GLY A 487 -6.28 -5.96 -7.12
N ALA A 488 -5.38 -5.43 -7.95
CA ALA A 488 -5.76 -4.67 -9.13
C ALA A 488 -6.54 -5.51 -10.14
N SER A 489 -6.11 -6.75 -10.39
CA SER A 489 -6.80 -7.71 -11.24
C SER A 489 -8.22 -8.00 -10.77
N LEU A 490 -8.41 -8.25 -9.47
CA LEU A 490 -9.71 -8.46 -8.85
C LEU A 490 -10.63 -7.23 -8.95
N VAL A 491 -10.14 -6.05 -8.54
CA VAL A 491 -10.91 -4.79 -8.58
C VAL A 491 -11.32 -4.43 -10.02
N THR A 492 -10.41 -4.63 -10.97
CA THR A 492 -10.62 -4.32 -12.38
C THR A 492 -11.58 -5.32 -13.04
N GLY A 493 -11.46 -6.62 -12.73
CA GLY A 493 -12.36 -7.68 -13.21
C GLY A 493 -13.78 -7.59 -12.63
N LEU A 494 -13.92 -7.06 -11.41
CA LEU A 494 -15.21 -6.65 -10.83
C LEU A 494 -15.78 -5.36 -11.46
N LYS A 495 -15.09 -4.80 -12.48
CA LYS A 495 -15.40 -3.54 -13.18
C LYS A 495 -15.65 -2.36 -12.22
N VAL A 496 -14.99 -2.36 -11.05
CA VAL A 496 -15.02 -1.25 -10.10
C VAL A 496 -14.31 -0.05 -10.72
N ARG A 497 -14.96 1.12 -10.70
CA ARG A 497 -14.35 2.36 -11.21
C ARG A 497 -13.30 2.86 -10.23
N GLY A 498 -12.10 3.13 -10.74
CA GLY A 498 -11.06 3.81 -9.96
C GLY A 498 -11.47 5.24 -9.61
N LEU A 499 -10.93 5.76 -8.50
CA LEU A 499 -11.14 7.15 -8.10
C LEU A 499 -10.52 8.15 -9.10
N VAL A 500 -9.43 7.74 -9.74
CA VAL A 500 -8.72 8.52 -10.76
C VAL A 500 -8.84 7.79 -12.09
N GLU A 501 -9.69 8.33 -12.97
CA GLU A 501 -9.84 7.91 -14.36
C GLU A 501 -9.52 9.09 -15.27
N ILE A 502 -8.54 8.91 -16.15
CA ILE A 502 -7.98 9.96 -17.00
C ILE A 502 -8.32 9.60 -18.45
N GLU A 503 -9.14 10.43 -19.09
CA GLU A 503 -9.42 10.31 -20.53
C GLU A 503 -8.32 10.99 -21.35
N ARG A 504 -7.93 10.35 -22.47
CA ARG A 504 -6.88 10.85 -23.36
C ARG A 504 -7.10 12.29 -23.81
N GLU A 505 -8.31 12.61 -24.29
CA GLU A 505 -8.60 13.94 -24.86
C GLU A 505 -8.46 15.05 -23.80
N LYS A 506 -8.95 14.81 -22.58
CA LYS A 506 -8.83 15.74 -21.45
C LYS A 506 -7.36 15.93 -21.03
N TYR A 507 -6.59 14.86 -20.97
CA TYR A 507 -5.16 14.94 -20.65
C TYR A 507 -4.37 15.69 -21.73
N LEU A 508 -4.68 15.49 -23.02
CA LEU A 508 -3.99 16.21 -24.11
C LEU A 508 -4.35 17.70 -24.19
N GLN A 509 -5.52 18.11 -23.69
CA GLN A 509 -5.94 19.51 -23.64
C GLN A 509 -5.30 20.29 -22.49
N HIS A 510 -5.12 19.66 -21.32
CA HIS A 510 -4.77 20.37 -20.08
C HIS A 510 -3.56 19.81 -19.33
N GLY A 511 -3.01 18.68 -19.77
CA GLY A 511 -1.96 17.94 -19.05
C GLY A 511 -2.39 17.57 -17.63
N LEU A 512 -1.41 17.39 -16.75
CA LEU A 512 -1.64 17.14 -15.32
C LEU A 512 -2.35 18.31 -14.61
N ALA A 513 -2.22 19.54 -15.13
CA ALA A 513 -2.83 20.75 -14.58
C ALA A 513 -4.36 20.82 -14.80
N GLY A 514 -4.93 19.95 -15.64
CA GLY A 514 -6.39 19.82 -15.82
C GLY A 514 -7.11 19.06 -14.72
N ALA A 515 -6.38 18.48 -13.76
CA ALA A 515 -6.97 17.74 -12.66
C ALA A 515 -7.57 18.68 -11.59
N SER A 516 -8.79 18.40 -11.14
CA SER A 516 -9.35 19.11 -9.99
C SER A 516 -8.66 18.67 -8.70
N ARG A 517 -8.26 19.66 -7.89
CA ARG A 517 -7.62 19.47 -6.58
C ARG A 517 -8.66 19.21 -5.48
N ASP A 518 -9.60 18.31 -5.75
CA ASP A 518 -10.71 17.95 -4.85
C ASP A 518 -10.27 17.05 -3.69
N ALA A 519 -9.35 17.54 -2.87
CA ALA A 519 -9.04 16.94 -1.57
C ALA A 519 -10.09 17.32 -0.49
N GLU A 520 -10.76 18.47 -0.65
CA GLU A 520 -11.58 19.07 0.42
C GLU A 520 -13.04 18.60 0.43
N HIS A 521 -13.59 18.16 -0.71
CA HIS A 521 -15.02 17.78 -0.81
C HIS A 521 -15.39 16.48 -0.06
N ALA A 522 -14.43 15.70 0.44
CA ALA A 522 -14.70 14.50 1.22
C ALA A 522 -15.36 14.75 2.59
N HIS A 523 -15.19 15.94 3.17
CA HIS A 523 -15.73 16.28 4.50
C HIS A 523 -17.09 17.02 4.45
N GLY A 524 -17.55 17.44 3.27
CA GLY A 524 -18.70 18.33 3.13
C GLY A 524 -20.08 17.66 3.05
N HIS A 525 -20.16 16.36 2.73
CA HIS A 525 -21.43 15.74 2.30
C HIS A 525 -22.31 15.19 3.44
N CYS A 526 -21.91 15.33 4.70
CA CYS A 526 -22.71 14.91 5.87
C CYS A 526 -23.43 16.05 6.60
N HIS A 527 -23.09 17.32 6.33
CA HIS A 527 -23.50 18.45 7.18
C HIS A 527 -24.40 19.51 6.54
N ARG A 528 -24.77 19.38 5.25
CA ARG A 528 -25.55 20.41 4.53
C ARG A 528 -26.99 20.01 4.14
N ASP A 529 -27.41 18.80 4.46
CA ASP A 529 -28.74 18.25 4.09
C ASP A 529 -29.74 18.25 5.27
N ARG A 530 -29.77 19.33 6.07
CA ARG A 530 -30.72 19.45 7.19
C ARG A 530 -31.59 20.70 7.21
N GLU A 531 -31.47 21.55 6.18
CA GLU A 531 -32.34 22.70 5.99
C GLU A 531 -32.62 22.90 4.51
N HIS A 532 -33.89 23.04 4.13
CA HIS A 532 -34.43 23.20 2.76
C HIS A 532 -34.59 21.92 1.92
N GLY A 533 -35.83 21.40 1.91
CA GLY A 533 -36.57 20.93 0.72
C GLY A 533 -35.92 19.93 -0.24
N ILE A 534 -36.51 18.73 -0.32
CA ILE A 534 -36.24 17.66 -1.31
C ILE A 534 -35.93 18.23 -2.71
N PRO A 535 -34.69 18.12 -3.22
CA PRO A 535 -34.36 18.56 -4.57
C PRO A 535 -34.86 17.55 -5.61
N ASP A 536 -35.74 18.00 -6.50
CA ASP A 536 -36.33 17.19 -7.58
C ASP A 536 -35.26 16.68 -8.55
N ARG A 537 -35.33 15.39 -8.90
CA ARG A 537 -34.27 14.60 -9.57
C ARG A 537 -34.10 14.91 -11.08
N ARG A 538 -34.54 16.09 -11.55
CA ARG A 538 -34.61 16.45 -12.97
C ARG A 538 -33.95 17.77 -13.39
N SER A 539 -33.30 18.52 -12.50
CA SER A 539 -32.69 19.82 -12.82
C SER A 539 -31.16 19.91 -12.63
N LEU A 540 -30.42 18.85 -12.99
CA LEU A 540 -28.98 18.98 -13.25
C LEU A 540 -28.76 19.26 -14.74
N ARG A 541 -28.43 20.51 -15.08
CA ARG A 541 -28.05 20.89 -16.46
C ARG A 541 -26.82 20.10 -16.89
N ALA A 542 -26.88 19.53 -18.09
CA ALA A 542 -25.86 18.62 -18.62
C ALA A 542 -24.64 19.37 -19.18
N GLY A 543 -23.85 20.00 -18.30
CA GLY A 543 -22.75 20.87 -18.75
C GLY A 543 -21.68 21.22 -17.72
N ASP A 544 -21.32 20.30 -16.80
CA ASP A 544 -20.04 20.41 -16.05
C ASP A 544 -19.59 19.10 -15.35
N ARG A 545 -19.83 17.92 -15.96
CA ARG A 545 -19.41 16.61 -15.42
C ARG A 545 -18.02 16.16 -15.90
N SER A 546 -17.13 17.12 -16.17
CA SER A 546 -15.89 16.93 -16.93
C SER A 546 -14.60 17.02 -16.10
N SER A 547 -14.67 17.28 -14.79
CA SER A 547 -13.52 17.24 -13.90
C SER A 547 -13.08 15.80 -13.59
N TRP A 548 -11.81 15.50 -13.86
CA TRP A 548 -11.11 14.34 -13.30
C TRP A 548 -10.18 14.83 -12.20
N THR A 549 -9.91 14.01 -11.19
CA THR A 549 -9.10 14.40 -10.02
C THR A 549 -7.83 13.56 -9.94
N LEU A 550 -6.78 14.13 -9.33
CA LEU A 550 -5.59 13.38 -8.89
C LEU A 550 -5.70 12.90 -7.45
N ALA A 551 -6.79 13.19 -6.72
CA ALA A 551 -7.00 12.73 -5.35
C ALA A 551 -5.75 12.91 -4.45
N GLY A 552 -5.15 11.81 -3.96
CA GLY A 552 -3.95 11.78 -3.14
C GLY A 552 -2.64 11.44 -3.88
N TRP A 553 -2.59 11.59 -5.21
CA TRP A 553 -1.39 11.35 -6.02
C TRP A 553 -0.54 12.64 -6.12
N GLY A 554 0.62 12.64 -5.46
CA GLY A 554 1.60 13.75 -5.48
C GLY A 554 2.09 14.20 -4.11
#